data_AF-A0A7S7EUD0-F1
#
_entry.id   AF-A0A7S7EUD0-F1
#
_cell.length_a   1.000
_cell.length_b   1.000
_cell.length_c   1.000
_cell.angle_alpha   90.00
_cell.angle_beta   90.00
_cell.angle_gamma   90.00
#
_symmetry.space_group_name_H-M   'P 1'
#
loop_
_entity.id
_entity.type
_entity.pdbx_description
1 polymer ?
#
loop_
_entity_poly.entity_id
_entity_poly.type
_entity_poly.pdbx_seq_one_letter_code
_entity_poly.pdbx_strand_id
1 'polypeptide(L)'
;MRTEPLMNLTYQQGEDGMLYPDLQISENVETDRTPVGGFGSLWKNYMLENHPHRMSELVAQGKINEVILKVDEEAENRKERLIQELLTAQPMPDTEDTLERAGHMSMITSTAEEIVISELVLRPR
;
A
#
# COMPACT_ATOMS: atom_id res chain seq x y z
N MET A 1 -43.53 10.79 15.92
CA MET A 1 -42.63 10.00 15.06
C MET A 1 -41.25 10.08 15.70
N ARG A 2 -40.64 8.95 16.08
CA ARG A 2 -39.25 8.95 16.53
C ARG A 2 -38.38 9.07 15.28
N THR A 3 -37.67 10.18 15.16
CA THR A 3 -36.63 10.36 14.15
C THR A 3 -35.39 9.65 14.68
N GLU A 4 -35.39 8.32 14.65
CA GLU A 4 -34.17 7.56 14.88
C GLU A 4 -33.24 7.87 13.70
N PRO A 5 -32.03 8.38 13.93
CA PRO A 5 -31.10 8.65 12.84
C PRO A 5 -30.77 7.33 12.11
N LEU A 6 -30.73 7.39 10.78
CA LEU A 6 -30.43 6.23 9.92
C LEU A 6 -29.02 5.64 10.18
N MET A 7 -28.12 6.41 10.79
CA MET A 7 -26.80 6.00 11.26
C MET A 7 -26.41 6.78 12.53
N ASN A 8 -25.82 6.11 13.51
CA ASN A 8 -25.19 6.75 14.66
C ASN A 8 -23.80 7.26 14.27
N LEU A 9 -23.70 8.51 13.84
CA LEU A 9 -22.42 9.16 13.52
C LEU A 9 -21.82 9.77 14.79
N THR A 10 -20.54 9.48 15.05
CA THR A 10 -19.74 10.24 16.01
C THR A 10 -19.12 11.44 15.29
N TYR A 11 -18.79 12.49 16.04
CA TYR A 11 -18.28 13.74 15.47
C TYR A 11 -17.06 14.22 16.25
N GLN A 12 -16.08 14.77 15.54
CA GLN A 12 -14.92 15.45 16.11
C GLN A 12 -14.93 16.93 15.74
N GLN A 13 -14.52 17.78 16.68
CA GLN A 13 -14.44 19.22 16.47
C GLN A 13 -13.11 19.58 15.79
N GLY A 14 -13.18 20.20 14.62
CA GLY A 14 -12.03 20.73 13.90
C GLY A 14 -11.49 22.03 14.50
N GLU A 15 -10.30 22.45 14.07
CA GLU A 15 -9.66 23.70 14.52
C GLU A 15 -10.48 24.96 14.15
N ASP A 16 -11.35 24.86 13.14
CA ASP A 16 -12.31 25.88 12.72
C ASP A 16 -13.58 25.93 13.60
N GLY A 17 -13.67 25.05 14.61
CA GLY A 17 -14.82 24.91 15.50
C GLY A 17 -15.99 24.12 14.91
N MET A 18 -15.89 23.62 13.66
CA MET A 18 -16.92 22.82 13.00
C MET A 18 -16.85 21.36 13.42
N LEU A 19 -18.00 20.67 13.41
CA LEU A 19 -18.09 19.25 13.73
C LEU A 19 -18.02 18.40 12.46
N TYR A 20 -16.98 17.60 12.36
CA TYR A 20 -16.77 16.65 11.27
C TYR A 20 -17.19 15.25 11.73
N PRO A 21 -18.01 14.52 10.94
CA PRO A 21 -18.35 13.15 11.28
C PRO A 21 -17.10 12.26 11.22
N ASP A 22 -16.94 11.38 12.20
CA ASP A 22 -15.97 10.29 12.14
C ASP A 22 -16.45 9.28 11.11
N LEU A 23 -15.96 9.42 9.88
CA LEU A 23 -16.29 8.51 8.80
C LEU A 23 -15.39 7.28 8.89
N GLN A 24 -15.99 6.14 9.25
CA GLN A 24 -15.37 4.85 9.06
C GLN A 24 -15.55 4.45 7.58
N ILE A 25 -14.43 4.39 6.85
CA ILE A 25 -14.43 4.04 5.43
C ILE A 25 -14.35 2.53 5.29
N SER A 26 -13.51 1.89 6.12
CA SER A 26 -13.28 0.45 6.04
C SER A 26 -14.06 -0.32 7.07
N GLU A 27 -14.42 -1.58 6.76
CA GLU A 27 -15.05 -2.48 7.74
C GLU A 27 -14.20 -2.62 9.02
N ASN A 28 -12.86 -2.57 8.87
CA ASN A 28 -11.92 -2.51 9.98
C ASN A 28 -11.37 -1.10 10.20
N VAL A 29 -11.71 -0.47 11.33
CA VAL A 29 -11.24 0.88 11.73
C VAL A 29 -9.71 0.99 11.79
N GLU A 30 -9.00 -0.10 12.12
CA GLU A 30 -7.53 -0.07 12.17
C GLU A 30 -6.91 0.15 10.79
N THR A 31 -7.56 -0.35 9.74
CA THR A 31 -7.07 -0.18 8.36
C THR A 31 -7.20 1.27 7.88
N ASP A 32 -8.15 2.04 8.40
CA ASP A 32 -8.27 3.48 8.10
C ASP A 32 -7.16 4.31 8.77
N ARG A 33 -6.56 3.78 9.85
CA ARG A 33 -5.49 4.45 10.61
C ARG A 33 -4.09 4.02 10.21
N THR A 34 -3.97 2.91 9.48
CA THR A 34 -2.67 2.34 9.14
C THR A 34 -2.08 3.08 7.94
N PRO A 35 -0.83 3.58 8.04
CA PRO A 35 -0.19 4.25 6.92
C PRO A 35 0.06 3.26 5.78
N VAL A 36 -0.16 3.72 4.55
CA VAL A 36 0.08 2.94 3.33
C VAL A 36 1.50 3.18 2.85
N GLY A 37 2.25 2.11 2.55
CA GLY A 37 3.59 2.21 1.97
C GLY A 37 3.60 2.57 0.48
N GLY A 38 4.80 2.52 -0.11
CA GLY A 38 5.03 2.94 -1.49
C GLY A 38 4.30 2.05 -2.52
N PHE A 39 4.30 0.74 -2.30
CA PHE A 39 3.68 -0.20 -3.25
C PHE A 39 2.16 -0.15 -3.21
N GLY A 40 1.56 -0.02 -2.03
CA GLY A 40 0.11 0.14 -1.88
C GLY A 40 -0.38 1.43 -2.55
N SER A 41 0.37 2.52 -2.40
CA SER A 41 0.08 3.79 -3.06
C SER A 41 0.15 3.66 -4.59
N LEU A 42 1.17 2.97 -5.10
CA LEU A 42 1.32 2.71 -6.53
C LEU A 42 0.20 1.83 -7.08
N TRP A 43 -0.17 0.75 -6.38
CA TRP A 43 -1.27 -0.13 -6.75
C TRP A 43 -2.59 0.64 -6.82
N LYS A 44 -2.86 1.49 -5.82
CA LYS A 44 -4.06 2.34 -5.77
C LYS A 44 -4.15 3.22 -7.01
N ASN A 45 -3.07 3.93 -7.36
CA ASN A 45 -3.04 4.81 -8.54
C ASN A 45 -3.28 4.01 -9.82
N TYR A 46 -2.58 2.89 -9.99
CA TYR A 46 -2.77 2.01 -11.14
C TYR A 46 -4.22 1.53 -11.27
N MET A 47 -4.84 1.10 -10.17
CA MET A 47 -6.22 0.61 -10.18
C MET A 47 -7.26 1.71 -10.42
N LEU A 48 -7.02 2.93 -9.95
CA LEU A 48 -7.90 4.07 -10.25
C LEU A 48 -7.89 4.40 -11.75
N GLU A 49 -6.72 4.34 -12.39
CA GLU A 49 -6.57 4.65 -13.82
C GLU A 49 -7.09 3.51 -14.72
N ASN A 50 -6.79 2.26 -14.39
CA ASN A 50 -7.02 1.13 -15.28
C ASN A 50 -8.28 0.32 -14.94
N HIS A 51 -8.74 0.36 -13.68
CA HIS A 51 -9.82 -0.49 -13.17
C HIS A 51 -10.81 0.26 -12.24
N PRO A 52 -11.38 1.42 -12.66
CA PRO A 52 -12.19 2.28 -11.80
C PRO A 52 -13.48 1.60 -11.29
N HIS A 53 -14.07 0.70 -12.07
CA HIS A 53 -15.25 -0.07 -11.64
C HIS A 53 -14.94 -0.96 -10.44
N ARG A 54 -13.80 -1.66 -10.48
CA ARG A 54 -13.34 -2.52 -9.39
C ARG A 54 -13.03 -1.71 -8.12
N MET A 55 -12.41 -0.54 -8.28
CA MET A 55 -12.17 0.38 -7.17
C MET A 55 -13.47 0.84 -6.52
N SER A 56 -14.49 1.15 -7.33
CA SER A 56 -15.80 1.56 -6.84
C SER A 56 -16.48 0.44 -6.03
N GLU A 57 -16.37 -0.81 -6.48
CA GLU A 57 -16.86 -1.98 -5.73
C GLU A 57 -16.17 -2.13 -4.38
N LEU A 58 -14.83 -2.02 -4.33
CA LEU A 58 -14.07 -2.15 -3.10
C LEU A 58 -14.39 -1.03 -2.09
N VAL A 59 -14.61 0.19 -2.58
CA VAL A 59 -15.05 1.32 -1.76
C VAL A 59 -16.45 1.07 -1.23
N ALA A 60 -17.39 0.63 -2.08
CA ALA A 60 -18.76 0.33 -1.66
C ALA A 60 -18.84 -0.81 -0.63
N GLN A 61 -17.88 -1.73 -0.66
CA GLN A 61 -17.74 -2.81 0.31
C GLN A 61 -16.97 -2.41 1.57
N GLY A 62 -16.38 -1.21 1.64
CA GLY A 62 -15.52 -0.82 2.76
C GLY A 62 -14.24 -1.67 2.88
N LYS A 63 -13.72 -2.20 1.77
CA LYS A 63 -12.53 -3.09 1.75
C LYS A 63 -11.32 -2.45 1.09
N ILE A 64 -11.45 -1.21 0.64
CA ILE A 64 -10.42 -0.59 -0.17
C ILE A 64 -9.08 -0.46 0.58
N ASN A 65 -9.09 0.00 1.83
CA ASN A 65 -7.84 0.18 2.59
C ASN A 65 -7.23 -1.16 2.98
N GLU A 66 -8.04 -2.17 3.30
CA GLU A 66 -7.56 -3.53 3.54
C GLU A 66 -6.80 -4.10 2.34
N VAL A 67 -7.37 -3.97 1.13
CA VAL A 67 -6.72 -4.47 -0.09
C VAL A 67 -5.43 -3.71 -0.38
N ILE A 68 -5.43 -2.38 -0.21
CA ILE A 68 -4.23 -1.56 -0.39
C ILE A 68 -3.11 -2.00 0.56
N LEU A 69 -3.41 -2.15 1.85
CA LEU A 69 -2.44 -2.58 2.86
C LEU A 69 -1.92 -3.99 2.58
N LYS A 70 -2.80 -4.90 2.17
CA LYS A 70 -2.42 -6.26 1.81
C LYS A 70 -1.48 -6.32 0.61
N VAL A 71 -1.73 -5.51 -0.42
CA VAL A 71 -0.84 -5.43 -1.59
C VAL A 71 0.52 -4.87 -1.19
N ASP A 72 0.53 -3.84 -0.35
CA ASP A 72 1.76 -3.23 0.15
C ASP A 72 2.61 -4.23 0.95
N GLU A 73 2.00 -4.93 1.91
CA GLU A 73 2.67 -5.96 2.71
C GLU A 73 3.18 -7.12 1.84
N GLU A 74 2.37 -7.60 0.88
CA GLU A 74 2.76 -8.69 -0.01
C GLU A 74 3.93 -8.28 -0.92
N ALA A 75 3.91 -7.04 -1.43
CA ALA A 75 4.96 -6.48 -2.27
C ALA A 75 6.27 -6.29 -1.50
N GLU A 76 6.24 -5.74 -0.28
CA GLU A 76 7.41 -5.61 0.58
C GLU A 76 8.02 -6.97 0.93
N ASN A 77 7.19 -7.93 1.36
CA ASN A 77 7.65 -9.29 1.64
C ASN A 77 8.27 -9.97 0.41
N ARG A 78 7.71 -9.75 -0.78
CA ARG A 78 8.28 -10.30 -2.03
C ARG A 78 9.59 -9.63 -2.39
N LYS A 79 9.70 -8.30 -2.21
CA LYS A 79 10.93 -7.53 -2.44
C LYS A 79 12.07 -8.06 -1.59
N GLU A 80 11.85 -8.25 -0.29
CA GLU A 80 12.87 -8.76 0.61
C GLU A 80 13.38 -10.15 0.19
N ARG A 81 12.48 -11.05 -0.19
CA ARG A 81 12.86 -12.38 -0.69
C ARG A 81 13.65 -12.29 -2.00
N LEU A 82 13.23 -11.45 -2.93
CA LEU A 82 13.94 -11.22 -4.19
C LEU A 82 15.34 -10.67 -3.97
N ILE A 83 15.53 -9.76 -3.01
CA ILE A 83 16.85 -9.25 -2.67
C ILE A 83 17.77 -10.39 -2.21
N GLN A 84 17.29 -11.31 -1.36
CA GLN A 84 18.08 -12.46 -0.92
C GLN A 84 18.39 -13.44 -2.06
N GLU A 85 17.40 -13.70 -2.94
CA GLU A 85 17.57 -14.54 -4.13
C GLU A 85 18.61 -13.94 -5.09
N LEU A 86 18.53 -12.64 -5.35
CA LEU A 86 19.45 -11.91 -6.21
C LEU A 86 20.86 -11.84 -5.61
N LEU A 87 21.00 -11.66 -4.28
CA LEU A 87 22.30 -11.69 -3.59
C LEU A 87 22.93 -13.09 -3.62
N THR A 88 22.13 -14.16 -3.67
CA THR A 88 22.65 -15.51 -3.82
C THR A 88 23.20 -15.74 -5.24
N ALA A 89 22.53 -15.20 -6.25
CA ALA A 89 22.96 -15.30 -7.64
C ALA A 89 24.11 -14.34 -8.00
N GLN A 90 24.10 -13.14 -7.42
CA GLN A 90 25.05 -12.06 -7.59
C GLN A 90 25.51 -11.62 -6.20
N PRO A 91 26.53 -12.29 -5.62
CA PRO A 91 27.03 -11.94 -4.31
C PRO A 91 27.68 -10.56 -4.31
N MET A 92 27.78 -9.97 -3.12
CA MET A 92 28.45 -8.67 -2.97
C MET A 92 29.89 -8.71 -3.47
N PRO A 93 30.37 -7.66 -4.16
CA PRO A 93 31.74 -7.59 -4.64
C PRO A 93 32.73 -7.65 -3.46
N ASP A 94 33.80 -8.43 -3.63
CA ASP A 94 34.89 -8.57 -2.67
C ASP A 94 35.90 -7.42 -2.84
N THR A 95 35.44 -6.23 -2.48
CA THR A 95 36.15 -4.95 -2.60
C THR A 95 35.99 -4.15 -1.30
N GLU A 96 37.00 -3.37 -0.93
CA GLU A 96 36.91 -2.41 0.19
C GLU A 96 36.24 -1.09 -0.23
N ASP A 97 36.01 -0.89 -1.53
CA ASP A 97 35.34 0.31 -2.04
C ASP A 97 33.86 0.35 -1.59
N THR A 98 33.56 1.33 -0.74
CA THR A 98 32.22 1.53 -0.18
C THR A 98 31.21 1.95 -1.25
N LEU A 99 31.64 2.71 -2.26
CA LEU A 99 30.77 3.18 -3.33
C LEU A 99 30.41 2.04 -4.28
N GLU A 100 31.36 1.17 -4.59
CA GLU A 100 31.13 -0.01 -5.42
C GLU A 100 30.11 -0.96 -4.77
N ARG A 101 30.27 -1.23 -3.47
CA ARG A 101 29.33 -2.06 -2.70
C ARG A 101 27.93 -1.42 -2.63
N ALA A 102 27.85 -0.12 -2.38
CA ALA A 102 26.59 0.60 -2.35
C ALA A 102 25.89 0.59 -3.71
N GLY A 103 26.64 0.78 -4.80
CA GLY A 103 26.13 0.69 -6.17
C GLY A 103 25.57 -0.69 -6.49
N HIS A 104 26.28 -1.75 -6.12
CA HIS A 104 25.82 -3.12 -6.31
C HIS A 104 24.52 -3.42 -5.53
N MET A 105 24.46 -3.00 -4.26
CA MET A 105 23.25 -3.17 -3.45
C MET A 105 22.06 -2.37 -4.00
N SER A 106 22.31 -1.15 -4.49
CA SER A 106 21.30 -0.32 -5.14
C SER A 106 20.75 -0.99 -6.39
N MET A 107 21.63 -1.54 -7.25
CA MET A 107 21.22 -2.29 -8.44
C MET A 107 20.33 -3.49 -8.09
N ILE A 108 20.71 -4.28 -7.08
CA ILE A 108 19.91 -5.43 -6.63
C ILE A 108 18.54 -4.98 -6.12
N THR A 109 18.51 -3.96 -5.26
CA THR A 109 17.27 -3.44 -4.67
C THR A 109 16.33 -2.93 -5.77
N SER A 110 16.83 -2.10 -6.69
CA SER A 110 16.04 -1.58 -7.81
C SER A 110 15.50 -2.71 -8.71
N THR A 111 16.32 -3.72 -9.00
CA THR A 111 15.88 -4.88 -9.79
C THR A 111 14.76 -5.64 -9.08
N ALA A 112 14.87 -5.85 -7.77
CA ALA A 112 13.82 -6.49 -6.98
C ALA A 112 12.53 -5.66 -6.99
N GLU A 113 12.63 -4.34 -6.82
CA GLU A 113 11.48 -3.42 -6.87
C GLU A 113 10.75 -3.46 -8.22
N GLU A 114 11.49 -3.41 -9.33
CA GLU A 114 10.91 -3.49 -10.67
C GLU A 114 10.14 -4.80 -10.89
N ILE A 115 10.72 -5.92 -10.47
CA ILE A 115 10.06 -7.24 -10.56
C ILE A 115 8.78 -7.23 -9.74
N VAL A 116 8.82 -6.79 -8.47
CA VAL A 116 7.64 -6.73 -7.60
C VAL A 116 6.53 -5.87 -8.18
N ILE A 117 6.87 -4.70 -8.73
CA ILE A 117 5.90 -3.80 -9.34
C ILE A 117 5.17 -4.51 -10.48
N SER A 118 5.92 -5.19 -11.35
CA SER A 118 5.34 -5.92 -12.49
C SER A 118 4.52 -7.16 -12.08
N GLU A 119 4.95 -7.87 -11.03
CA GLU A 119 4.33 -9.12 -10.60
C GLU A 119 3.07 -8.90 -9.76
N LEU A 120 3.08 -7.91 -8.87
CA LEU A 120 2.08 -7.78 -7.80
C LEU A 120 1.30 -6.46 -7.85
N VAL A 121 1.96 -5.35 -8.21
CA VAL A 121 1.38 -4.00 -8.13
C VAL A 121 0.58 -3.65 -9.38
N LEU A 122 1.07 -4.00 -10.56
CA LEU A 122 0.40 -3.69 -11.85
C LEU A 122 -0.58 -4.80 -12.27
N ARG A 123 -1.21 -5.48 -11.32
CA ARG A 123 -2.19 -6.55 -11.60
C ARG A 123 -3.53 -6.29 -10.93
N PRO A 124 -4.66 -6.47 -11.65
CA PRO A 124 -5.98 -6.44 -11.05
C PRO A 124 -6.20 -7.65 -10.13
N ARG A 125 -6.93 -7.44 -9.03
CA ARG A 125 -7.30 -8.46 -8.04
C ARG A 125 -8.82 -8.57 -7.89
#